data_AF-A0A366JHR9-F1
#
_entry.id   AF-A0A366JHR9-F1
#
_cell.length_a   1.000
_cell.length_b   1.000
_cell.length_c   1.000
_cell.angle_alpha   90.00
_cell.angle_beta   90.00
_cell.angle_gamma   90.00
#
_symmetry.space_group_name_H-M   'P 1'
#
loop_
_entity.id
_entity.type
_entity.pdbx_description
1 polymer ?
#
loop_
_entity_poly.entity_id
_entity_poly.type
_entity_poly.pdbx_seq_one_letter_code
_entity_poly.pdbx_strand_id
1 'polypeptide(L)'
;MFKLTCFAPIEPEQLGKALKGIHFKQVRNGFEWAIDGSTFRIESFENQPRTSLEGYRITFNCDLSGGLYLFDLSLGCLGAYVTGIEFILEHPSMFHANWMKEMRKRPSFKMIDARGLFFKDGINIVLVNDSVTIKIHSRKNKKLILADCIKQIDLIREELQPNDFNLFSFQRDDIA
;
A
#
# COMPACT_ATOMS: atom_id res chain seq x y z
N MET A 1 -0.90 4.10 4.14
CA MET A 1 0.40 3.39 4.16
C MET A 1 0.39 2.28 3.13
N PHE A 2 1.47 2.11 2.35
CA PHE A 2 1.60 1.02 1.38
C PHE A 2 2.20 -0.24 2.00
N LYS A 3 1.75 -1.40 1.52
CA LYS A 3 2.29 -2.72 1.83
C LYS A 3 2.46 -3.53 0.55
N LEU A 4 3.67 -3.99 0.27
CA LEU A 4 3.98 -4.85 -0.87
C LEU A 4 4.29 -6.26 -0.38
N THR A 5 3.76 -7.27 -1.06
CA THR A 5 4.20 -8.65 -0.94
C THR A 5 5.00 -9.00 -2.16
N CYS A 6 6.26 -9.39 -1.95
CA CYS A 6 7.15 -9.77 -3.03
C CYS A 6 7.96 -11.00 -2.64
N PHE A 7 8.54 -11.62 -3.65
CA PHE A 7 9.40 -12.78 -3.49
C PHE A 7 10.68 -12.55 -4.28
N ALA A 8 11.82 -12.91 -3.72
CA ALA A 8 13.13 -12.65 -4.30
C ALA A 8 14.06 -13.86 -4.15
N PRO A 9 14.99 -14.08 -5.10
CA PRO A 9 15.96 -15.18 -5.04
C PRO A 9 17.16 -14.82 -4.15
N ILE A 10 16.90 -14.32 -2.95
CA ILE A 10 17.94 -13.93 -1.98
C ILE A 10 17.48 -14.29 -0.58
N GLU A 11 18.39 -14.75 0.26
CA GLU A 11 18.10 -15.06 1.66
C GLU A 11 18.12 -13.82 2.55
N PRO A 12 17.37 -13.76 3.67
CA PRO A 12 17.36 -12.61 4.58
C PRO A 12 18.75 -12.17 5.07
N GLU A 13 19.65 -13.13 5.35
CA GLU A 13 21.03 -12.81 5.78
C GLU A 13 21.84 -12.13 4.69
N GLN A 14 21.67 -12.57 3.44
CA GLN A 14 22.37 -12.02 2.27
C GLN A 14 21.80 -10.65 1.90
N LEU A 15 20.47 -10.51 1.99
CA LEU A 15 19.78 -9.24 1.82
C LEU A 15 20.32 -8.19 2.81
N GLY A 16 20.51 -8.57 4.08
CA GLY A 16 21.08 -7.66 5.07
C GLY A 16 22.47 -7.14 4.71
N LYS A 17 23.30 -7.96 4.04
CA LYS A 17 24.62 -7.52 3.54
C LYS A 17 24.47 -6.56 2.37
N ALA A 18 23.56 -6.83 1.44
CA ALA A 18 23.29 -5.97 0.28
C ALA A 18 22.75 -4.59 0.68
N LEU A 19 21.88 -4.54 1.70
CA LEU A 19 21.24 -3.31 2.15
C LEU A 19 22.14 -2.36 2.95
N LYS A 20 23.31 -2.83 3.44
CA LYS A 20 24.27 -1.99 4.20
C LYS A 20 24.73 -0.76 3.42
N GLY A 21 24.87 -0.89 2.09
CA GLY A 21 25.30 0.22 1.22
C GLY A 21 24.25 1.30 1.02
N ILE A 22 23.00 1.07 1.46
CA ILE A 22 21.84 1.93 1.17
C ILE A 22 21.26 2.49 2.50
N HIS A 23 22.08 2.54 3.55
CA HIS A 23 21.72 3.09 4.88
C HIS A 23 20.52 2.44 5.58
N PHE A 24 20.14 1.21 5.20
CA PHE A 24 19.17 0.43 5.97
C PHE A 24 19.78 0.00 7.30
N LYS A 25 18.98 0.13 8.36
CA LYS A 25 19.30 -0.38 9.70
C LYS A 25 18.64 -1.73 9.90
N GLN A 26 19.34 -2.63 10.57
CA GLN A 26 18.74 -3.90 10.99
C GLN A 26 17.80 -3.64 12.16
N VAL A 27 16.57 -4.17 12.07
CA VAL A 27 15.56 -4.15 13.12
C VAL A 27 15.16 -5.59 13.46
N ARG A 28 14.40 -5.78 14.56
CA ARG A 28 14.09 -7.11 15.11
C ARG A 28 13.61 -8.13 14.07
N ASN A 29 12.77 -7.69 13.12
CA ASN A 29 12.13 -8.57 12.14
C ASN A 29 12.51 -8.23 10.68
N GLY A 30 13.64 -7.54 10.45
CA GLY A 30 14.07 -7.20 9.09
C GLY A 30 14.95 -5.96 9.02
N PHE A 31 14.68 -5.12 8.04
CA PHE A 31 15.49 -3.95 7.70
C PHE A 31 14.61 -2.71 7.54
N GLU A 32 15.09 -1.58 8.02
CA GLU A 32 14.35 -0.33 7.98
C GLU A 32 15.25 0.81 7.51
N TRP A 33 14.75 1.55 6.53
CA TRP A 33 15.28 2.84 6.14
C TRP A 33 14.30 3.91 6.62
N ALA A 34 14.78 4.91 7.34
CA ALA A 34 13.93 5.97 7.88
C ALA A 34 14.65 7.31 7.88
N ILE A 35 14.00 8.34 7.32
CA ILE A 35 14.46 9.73 7.26
C ILE A 35 13.24 10.65 7.37
N ASP A 36 13.31 11.67 8.23
CA ASP A 36 12.30 12.74 8.35
C ASP A 36 10.84 12.26 8.44
N GLY A 37 10.59 11.22 9.23
CA GLY A 37 9.25 10.64 9.42
C GLY A 37 8.78 9.72 8.29
N SER A 38 9.53 9.64 7.19
CA SER A 38 9.37 8.63 6.15
C SER A 38 10.09 7.34 6.56
N THR A 39 9.45 6.22 6.27
CA THR A 39 9.90 4.87 6.63
C THR A 39 9.69 3.95 5.44
N PHE A 40 10.67 3.08 5.21
CA PHE A 40 10.63 1.98 4.26
C PHE A 40 11.20 0.75 4.96
N ARG A 41 10.33 -0.21 5.23
CA ARG A 41 10.65 -1.40 6.03
C ARG A 41 10.47 -2.65 5.21
N ILE A 42 11.45 -3.54 5.27
CA ILE A 42 11.46 -4.86 4.62
C ILE A 42 11.49 -5.91 5.72
N GLU A 43 10.52 -6.80 5.72
CA GLU A 43 10.39 -7.89 6.69
C GLU A 43 10.31 -9.22 5.94
N SER A 44 11.12 -10.20 6.36
CA SER A 44 10.99 -11.57 5.87
C SER A 44 9.77 -12.23 6.47
N PHE A 45 9.09 -13.09 5.71
CA PHE A 45 8.06 -13.95 6.27
C PHE A 45 8.63 -14.94 7.29
N GLU A 46 7.92 -15.15 8.39
CA GLU A 46 8.29 -16.13 9.41
C GLU A 46 8.29 -17.55 8.83
N ASN A 47 7.32 -17.83 7.95
CA ASN A 47 7.21 -19.10 7.23
C ASN A 47 7.60 -18.89 5.76
N GLN A 48 8.86 -19.22 5.45
CA GLN A 48 9.37 -19.15 4.09
C GLN A 48 8.82 -20.29 3.24
N PRO A 49 8.51 -20.05 1.96
CA PRO A 49 8.10 -21.11 1.05
C PRO A 49 9.26 -22.08 0.82
N ARG A 50 8.95 -23.36 0.62
CA ARG A 50 9.97 -24.40 0.31
C ARG A 50 10.38 -24.35 -1.16
N THR A 51 10.80 -23.17 -1.62
CA THR A 51 11.13 -22.86 -3.02
C THR A 51 12.45 -22.10 -3.10
N SER A 52 12.99 -21.87 -4.29
CA SER A 52 14.23 -21.07 -4.49
C SER A 52 14.04 -19.56 -4.29
N LEU A 53 12.98 -19.14 -3.62
CA LEU A 53 12.50 -17.77 -3.55
C LEU A 53 12.04 -17.51 -2.13
N GLU A 54 12.49 -16.42 -1.55
CA GLU A 54 12.14 -16.00 -0.20
C GLU A 54 11.07 -14.92 -0.25
N GLY A 55 10.10 -15.00 0.65
CA GLY A 55 8.98 -14.08 0.78
C GLY A 55 9.29 -12.90 1.70
N TYR A 56 8.94 -11.71 1.21
CA TYR A 56 9.15 -10.44 1.90
C TYR A 56 7.89 -9.58 1.89
N ARG A 57 7.63 -8.93 3.03
CA ARG A 57 6.68 -7.82 3.19
C ARG A 57 7.46 -6.52 3.20
N ILE A 58 7.08 -5.59 2.34
CA ILE A 58 7.61 -4.23 2.36
C ILE A 58 6.50 -3.31 2.82
N THR A 59 6.79 -2.43 3.76
CA THR A 59 5.84 -1.44 4.27
C THR A 59 6.47 -0.06 4.17
N PHE A 60 5.78 0.91 3.58
CA PHE A 60 6.31 2.27 3.45
C PHE A 60 5.25 3.36 3.52
N ASN A 61 5.66 4.52 4.02
CA ASN A 61 4.85 5.75 4.08
C ASN A 61 5.53 6.96 3.39
N CYS A 62 6.65 6.75 2.70
CA CYS A 62 7.22 7.76 1.80
C CYS A 62 6.30 8.06 0.61
N ASP A 63 6.62 9.11 -0.13
CA ASP A 63 5.97 9.42 -1.40
C ASP A 63 6.13 8.26 -2.40
N LEU A 64 5.25 8.23 -3.41
CA LEU A 64 5.21 7.11 -4.36
C LEU A 64 6.53 6.92 -5.12
N SER A 65 7.18 8.02 -5.49
CA SER A 65 8.45 7.99 -6.23
C SER A 65 9.57 7.50 -5.33
N GLY A 66 9.65 7.99 -4.09
CA GLY A 66 10.60 7.52 -3.09
C GLY A 66 10.42 6.03 -2.78
N GLY A 67 9.18 5.57 -2.62
CA GLY A 67 8.87 4.16 -2.38
C GLY A 67 9.27 3.25 -3.55
N LEU A 68 8.99 3.67 -4.79
CA LEU A 68 9.42 2.95 -5.99
C LEU A 68 10.95 2.90 -6.10
N TYR A 69 11.62 4.03 -5.91
CA TYR A 69 13.06 4.12 -5.96
C TYR A 69 13.74 3.22 -4.93
N LEU A 70 13.27 3.25 -3.67
CA LEU A 70 13.79 2.38 -2.61
C LEU A 70 13.51 0.91 -2.89
N PHE A 71 12.35 0.57 -3.48
CA PHE A 71 12.08 -0.80 -3.92
C PHE A 71 13.07 -1.26 -4.99
N ASP A 72 13.27 -0.45 -6.03
CA ASP A 72 14.16 -0.78 -7.14
C ASP A 72 15.62 -0.93 -6.66
N LEU A 73 16.08 -0.06 -5.76
CA LEU A 73 17.42 -0.15 -5.18
C LEU A 73 17.62 -1.34 -4.24
N SER A 74 16.56 -1.82 -3.59
CA SER A 74 16.66 -2.89 -2.59
C SER A 74 16.39 -4.26 -3.19
N LEU A 75 15.12 -4.61 -3.39
CA LEU A 75 14.68 -5.93 -3.82
C LEU A 75 14.46 -6.00 -5.34
N GLY A 76 14.11 -4.88 -5.99
CA GLY A 76 13.87 -4.82 -7.43
C GLY A 76 15.11 -5.17 -8.25
N CYS A 77 16.27 -4.62 -7.91
CA CYS A 77 17.55 -4.92 -8.57
C CYS A 77 18.02 -6.37 -8.38
N LEU A 78 17.49 -7.08 -7.38
CA LEU A 78 17.78 -8.47 -7.07
C LEU A 78 16.80 -9.45 -7.75
N GLY A 79 15.94 -8.95 -8.65
CA GLY A 79 14.98 -9.78 -9.39
C GLY A 79 13.73 -10.14 -8.60
N ALA A 80 13.37 -9.35 -7.57
CA ALA A 80 12.14 -9.56 -6.84
C ALA A 80 10.90 -9.41 -7.75
N TYR A 81 9.90 -10.25 -7.53
CA TYR A 81 8.60 -10.12 -8.19
C TYR A 81 7.50 -9.83 -7.17
N VAL A 82 6.68 -8.83 -7.49
CA VAL A 82 5.57 -8.39 -6.63
C VAL A 82 4.31 -9.20 -6.95
N THR A 83 3.67 -9.73 -5.90
CA THR A 83 2.45 -10.54 -5.99
C THR A 83 1.24 -9.90 -5.31
N GLY A 84 1.46 -8.94 -4.41
CA GLY A 84 0.39 -8.24 -3.72
C GLY A 84 0.80 -6.80 -3.42
N ILE A 85 -0.14 -5.88 -3.60
CA ILE A 85 0.03 -4.46 -3.28
C ILE A 85 -1.23 -4.04 -2.53
N GLU A 86 -1.04 -3.47 -1.35
CA GLU A 86 -2.11 -3.02 -0.48
C GLU A 86 -1.83 -1.58 -0.07
N PHE A 87 -2.87 -0.76 0.01
CA PHE A 87 -2.81 0.56 0.62
C PHE A 87 -3.87 0.67 1.69
N ILE A 88 -3.44 1.05 2.89
CA ILE A 88 -4.31 1.30 4.03
C ILE A 88 -4.56 2.80 4.10
N LEU A 89 -5.81 3.18 3.92
CA LEU A 89 -6.34 4.52 4.09
C LEU A 89 -7.03 4.60 5.45
N GLU A 90 -6.48 5.42 6.32
CA GLU A 90 -7.06 5.76 7.63
C GLU A 90 -7.46 7.23 7.59
N HIS A 91 -8.57 7.56 8.23
CA HIS A 91 -9.01 8.95 8.35
C HIS A 91 -9.57 9.20 9.77
N PRO A 92 -9.11 10.24 10.50
CA PRO A 92 -9.46 10.44 11.90
C PRO A 92 -10.96 10.55 12.20
N SER A 93 -11.74 11.04 11.24
CA SER A 93 -13.19 11.26 11.37
C SER A 93 -14.05 10.19 10.68
N MET A 94 -13.45 9.21 10.00
CA MET A 94 -14.21 8.22 9.23
C MET A 94 -14.19 6.86 9.92
N PHE A 95 -15.35 6.46 10.42
CA PHE A 95 -15.55 5.13 10.97
C PHE A 95 -16.17 4.19 9.93
N HIS A 96 -16.25 2.90 10.26
CA HIS A 96 -16.77 1.86 9.36
C HIS A 96 -18.12 2.23 8.72
N ALA A 97 -19.06 2.77 9.50
CA ALA A 97 -20.37 3.19 8.99
C ALA A 97 -20.28 4.35 7.99
N ASN A 98 -19.37 5.30 8.20
CA ASN A 98 -19.12 6.42 7.30
C ASN A 98 -18.54 5.91 5.97
N TRP A 99 -17.52 5.06 6.03
CA TRP A 99 -16.92 4.44 4.85
C TRP A 99 -17.92 3.62 4.05
N MET A 100 -18.74 2.81 4.72
CA MET A 100 -19.81 2.04 4.08
C MET A 100 -20.80 2.94 3.36
N LYS A 101 -21.20 4.06 3.98
CA LYS A 101 -22.10 5.05 3.37
C LYS A 101 -21.46 5.71 2.15
N GLU A 102 -20.21 6.16 2.25
CA GLU A 102 -19.50 6.80 1.14
C GLU A 102 -19.28 5.87 -0.05
N MET A 103 -18.88 4.62 0.19
CA MET A 103 -18.70 3.61 -0.86
C MET A 103 -20.03 3.29 -1.56
N ARG A 104 -21.13 3.13 -0.80
CA ARG A 104 -22.47 2.82 -1.34
C ARG A 104 -23.09 3.94 -2.15
N LYS A 105 -22.75 5.20 -1.87
CA LYS A 105 -23.20 6.35 -2.67
C LYS A 105 -22.65 6.34 -4.10
N ARG A 106 -21.53 5.64 -4.34
CA ARG A 106 -20.78 5.69 -5.59
C ARG A 106 -21.09 4.45 -6.43
N PRO A 107 -21.75 4.58 -7.59
CA PRO A 107 -22.14 3.43 -8.41
C PRO A 107 -20.93 2.68 -9.02
N SER A 108 -19.76 3.32 -9.06
CA SER A 108 -18.50 2.70 -9.51
C SER A 108 -17.97 1.62 -8.55
N PHE A 109 -18.42 1.61 -7.30
CA PHE A 109 -18.02 0.63 -6.29
C PHE A 109 -19.09 -0.46 -6.17
N LYS A 110 -18.77 -1.66 -6.63
CA LYS A 110 -19.67 -2.80 -6.54
C LYS A 110 -19.49 -3.50 -5.21
N MET A 111 -20.52 -3.51 -4.38
CA MET A 111 -20.51 -4.27 -3.13
C MET A 111 -20.56 -5.77 -3.44
N ILE A 112 -19.54 -6.51 -3.01
CA ILE A 112 -19.48 -7.97 -3.09
C ILE A 112 -20.03 -8.60 -1.80
N ASP A 113 -19.69 -8.03 -0.65
CA ASP A 113 -20.13 -8.51 0.66
C ASP A 113 -20.57 -7.32 1.53
N ALA A 114 -21.72 -7.47 2.19
CA ALA A 114 -22.29 -6.46 3.08
C ALA A 114 -21.43 -6.16 4.31
N ARG A 115 -20.45 -7.02 4.62
CA ARG A 115 -19.44 -6.83 5.68
C ARG A 115 -18.35 -5.82 5.31
N GLY A 116 -18.43 -5.19 4.14
CA GLY A 116 -17.49 -4.16 3.71
C GLY A 116 -16.48 -4.62 2.67
N LEU A 117 -16.85 -5.57 1.81
CA LEU A 117 -16.07 -5.93 0.63
C LEU A 117 -16.67 -5.28 -0.61
N PHE A 118 -15.88 -4.46 -1.28
CA PHE A 118 -16.22 -3.78 -2.52
C PHE A 118 -15.21 -4.11 -3.62
N PHE A 119 -15.62 -3.88 -4.85
CA PHE A 119 -14.81 -4.10 -6.04
C PHE A 119 -15.01 -2.98 -7.04
N LYS A 120 -13.89 -2.50 -7.57
CA LYS A 120 -13.84 -1.44 -8.57
C LYS A 120 -12.69 -1.71 -9.53
N ASP A 121 -12.98 -1.74 -10.82
CA ASP A 121 -11.97 -1.79 -11.89
C ASP A 121 -10.89 -2.88 -11.75
N GLY A 122 -11.24 -4.04 -11.19
CA GLY A 122 -10.28 -5.13 -10.98
C GLY A 122 -9.61 -5.15 -9.59
N ILE A 123 -9.92 -4.18 -8.74
CA ILE A 123 -9.29 -3.92 -7.45
C ILE A 123 -10.28 -4.22 -6.32
N ASN A 124 -9.81 -4.94 -5.30
CA ASN A 124 -10.61 -5.24 -4.12
C ASN A 124 -10.43 -4.13 -3.10
N ILE A 125 -11.52 -3.74 -2.45
CA ILE A 125 -11.54 -2.67 -1.46
C ILE A 125 -12.24 -3.23 -0.24
N VAL A 126 -11.52 -3.29 0.88
CA VAL A 126 -11.95 -3.98 2.09
C VAL A 126 -11.96 -3.01 3.25
N LEU A 127 -13.07 -2.91 3.96
CA LEU A 127 -13.16 -2.13 5.18
C LEU A 127 -12.81 -3.04 6.36
N VAL A 128 -11.78 -2.65 7.12
CA VAL A 128 -11.31 -3.39 8.31
C VAL A 128 -10.94 -2.39 9.39
N ASN A 129 -11.51 -2.53 10.60
CA ASN A 129 -11.16 -1.73 11.78
C ASN A 129 -11.11 -0.21 11.48
N ASP A 130 -12.21 0.34 10.96
CA ASP A 130 -12.35 1.77 10.58
C ASP A 130 -11.40 2.28 9.48
N SER A 131 -10.56 1.41 8.92
CA SER A 131 -9.70 1.71 7.78
C SER A 131 -10.24 1.11 6.48
N VAL A 132 -9.88 1.73 5.36
CA VAL A 132 -10.12 1.18 4.02
C VAL A 132 -8.82 0.63 3.48
N THR A 133 -8.79 -0.67 3.17
CA THR A 133 -7.66 -1.31 2.50
C THR A 133 -7.96 -1.57 1.03
N ILE A 134 -7.22 -0.90 0.15
CA ILE A 134 -7.27 -1.10 -1.30
C ILE A 134 -6.24 -2.17 -1.65
N LYS A 135 -6.65 -3.26 -2.33
CA LYS A 135 -5.82 -4.44 -2.58
C LYS A 135 -5.81 -4.85 -4.04
N ILE A 136 -4.60 -5.01 -4.57
CA ILE A 136 -4.31 -5.61 -5.87
C ILE A 136 -3.48 -6.87 -5.63
N HIS A 137 -3.93 -8.00 -6.18
CA HIS A 137 -3.19 -9.26 -6.15
C HIS A 137 -2.91 -9.74 -7.58
N SER A 138 -1.74 -10.36 -7.78
CA SER A 138 -1.41 -11.02 -9.02
C SER A 138 -2.42 -12.13 -9.29
N ARG A 139 -3.05 -12.09 -10.48
CA ARG A 139 -3.83 -13.23 -10.96
C ARG A 139 -2.85 -14.33 -11.41
N LYS A 140 -3.29 -15.58 -11.39
CA LYS A 140 -2.48 -16.74 -11.81
C LYS A 140 -1.78 -16.43 -13.15
N ASN A 141 -0.46 -16.55 -13.18
CA ASN A 141 0.43 -16.29 -14.33
C ASN A 141 0.50 -14.84 -14.85
N LYS A 142 0.07 -13.83 -14.07
CA LYS A 142 0.28 -12.41 -14.42
C LYS A 142 1.17 -11.72 -13.39
N LYS A 143 2.31 -11.20 -13.84
CA LYS A 143 3.18 -10.35 -13.01
C LYS A 143 2.52 -8.99 -12.82
N LEU A 144 2.60 -8.45 -11.59
CA LEU A 144 2.19 -7.08 -11.34
C LEU A 144 3.32 -6.14 -11.74
N ILE A 145 2.97 -5.07 -12.46
CA ILE A 145 3.88 -3.95 -12.71
C ILE A 145 3.67 -2.97 -11.56
N LEU A 146 4.65 -2.86 -10.66
CA LEU A 146 4.51 -2.11 -9.40
C LEU A 146 4.07 -0.66 -9.65
N ALA A 147 4.70 0.04 -10.59
CA ALA A 147 4.39 1.42 -10.92
C ALA A 147 2.93 1.62 -11.37
N ASP A 148 2.41 0.73 -12.21
CA ASP A 148 1.03 0.82 -12.72
C ASP A 148 0.01 0.52 -11.62
N CYS A 149 0.28 -0.49 -10.79
CA CYS A 149 -0.58 -0.85 -9.68
C CYS A 149 -0.64 0.26 -8.61
N ILE A 150 0.50 0.87 -8.29
CA ILE A 150 0.54 2.00 -7.37
C ILE A 150 -0.29 3.17 -7.91
N LYS A 151 -0.15 3.51 -9.20
CA LYS A 151 -0.97 4.56 -9.84
C LYS A 151 -2.46 4.26 -9.75
N GLN A 152 -2.88 3.02 -10.01
CA GLN A 152 -4.29 2.64 -9.91
C GLN A 152 -4.84 2.76 -8.48
N ILE A 153 -4.04 2.38 -7.49
CA ILE A 153 -4.41 2.55 -6.08
C ILE A 153 -4.50 4.03 -5.72
N ASP A 154 -3.58 4.85 -6.22
CA ASP A 154 -3.54 6.29 -5.95
C ASP A 154 -4.79 7.00 -6.47
N LEU A 155 -5.24 6.65 -7.68
CA LEU A 155 -6.51 7.16 -8.24
C LEU A 155 -7.71 6.83 -7.37
N ILE A 156 -7.79 5.60 -6.84
CA ILE A 156 -8.88 5.22 -5.91
C ILE A 156 -8.73 5.96 -4.58
N ARG A 157 -7.51 6.14 -4.08
CA ARG A 157 -7.23 6.90 -2.86
C ARG A 157 -7.73 8.33 -2.99
N GLU A 158 -7.35 9.02 -4.06
CA GLU A 158 -7.79 10.39 -4.34
C GLU A 158 -9.31 10.49 -4.45
N GLU A 159 -9.94 9.52 -5.12
CA GLU A 159 -11.40 9.49 -5.19
C GLU A 159 -12.03 9.40 -3.79
N LEU A 160 -11.46 8.57 -2.91
CA LEU A 160 -12.00 8.27 -1.58
C LEU A 160 -11.65 9.29 -0.50
N GLN A 161 -10.74 10.24 -0.77
CA GLN A 161 -10.41 11.26 0.23
C GLN A 161 -11.67 12.07 0.57
N PRO A 162 -12.07 12.13 1.87
CA PRO A 162 -13.15 13.00 2.28
C PRO A 162 -12.76 14.46 2.04
N ASN A 163 -13.74 15.30 1.69
CA ASN A 163 -13.54 16.74 1.56
C ASN A 163 -13.55 17.37 2.97
N ASP A 164 -12.50 17.16 3.77
CA ASP A 164 -12.49 17.61 5.16
C ASP A 164 -12.36 19.13 5.30
N PHE A 165 -11.76 19.81 4.31
CA PHE A 165 -11.64 21.27 4.30
C PHE A 165 -11.73 21.83 2.88
N ASN A 166 -12.83 22.53 2.59
CA ASN A 166 -12.86 23.46 1.47
C ASN A 166 -12.39 24.82 1.99
N LEU A 167 -11.14 25.22 1.68
CA LEU A 167 -10.62 26.55 2.05
C LEU A 167 -11.48 27.72 1.52
N PHE A 168 -12.37 27.46 0.56
CA PHE A 168 -13.30 28.43 -0.02
C PHE A 168 -14.72 28.34 0.53
N SER A 169 -15.00 27.52 1.56
CA SER A 169 -16.34 27.43 2.16
C SER A 169 -16.76 28.66 2.98
N PHE A 170 -15.85 29.62 3.20
CA PHE A 170 -16.13 30.87 3.93
C PHE A 170 -16.52 32.06 3.04
N GLN A 171 -16.68 31.88 1.72
CA GLN A 171 -17.02 32.97 0.79
C GLN A 171 -18.53 33.03 0.44
N ARG A 172 -19.41 32.78 1.41
CA ARG A 172 -20.81 33.16 1.30
C ARG A 172 -21.27 33.82 2.60
N ASP A 173 -21.94 34.94 2.40
CA ASP A 173 -22.64 35.79 3.37
C ASP A 173 -21.79 36.87 4.07
N ASP A 174 -21.42 37.89 3.28
CA ASP A 174 -21.45 39.31 3.70
C ASP A 174 -21.67 40.19 2.46
N ILE A 175 -22.88 40.10 1.88
CA ILE A 175 -23.45 41.19 1.09
C ILE A 175 -24.84 41.45 1.67
N ALA A 176 -24.88 42.33 2.67
CA ALA A 176 -26.09 43.00 3.14
C ALA A 176 -25.78 44.49 3.23
#